data_AF-A0A961IZS0-F1
#
_entry.id   AF-A0A961IZS0-F1
#
_cell.length_a   1.000
_cell.length_b   1.000
_cell.length_c   1.000
_cell.angle_alpha   90.00
_cell.angle_beta   90.00
_cell.angle_gamma   90.00
#
_symmetry.space_group_name_H-M   'P 1'
#
loop_
_entity.id
_entity.type
_entity.pdbx_description
1 polymer ?
#
loop_
_entity_poly.entity_id
_entity_poly.type
_entity_poly.pdbx_seq_one_letter_code
_entity_poly.pdbx_strand_id
1 'polypeptide(L)'
;RLDHALRPVRIRAGALGAGVPERDLLVSPNHRVLLLGDHPTLEAAEAEVFVSAHHLVGTRGIASVDVTEVTYLHFMCDRHEVVLSNGAWTESFRPSPTALQGVSERSREELLTIFPELAGEMRAGRIAPARQTFNLPKFGNLRA
;
A
#
# COMPACT_ATOMS: atom_id res chain seq x y z
N ARG A 1 20.09 1.87 -12.02
CA ARG A 1 19.22 2.83 -11.30
C ARG A 1 17.85 2.17 -11.16
N LEU A 2 17.25 2.16 -9.97
CA LEU A 2 15.92 1.54 -9.77
C LEU A 2 14.88 2.19 -10.69
N ASP A 3 13.97 1.38 -11.22
CA ASP A 3 12.79 1.84 -11.97
C ASP A 3 12.01 2.86 -11.10
N HIS A 4 11.59 3.95 -11.72
CA HIS A 4 10.81 5.00 -11.04
C HIS A 4 9.51 4.45 -10.46
N ALA A 5 8.90 3.44 -11.09
CA ALA A 5 7.68 2.78 -10.62
C ALA A 5 7.90 1.89 -9.38
N LEU A 6 9.16 1.55 -9.06
CA LEU A 6 9.52 0.69 -7.93
C LEU A 6 10.18 1.46 -6.78
N ARG A 7 10.27 2.78 -6.88
CA ARG A 7 10.89 3.63 -5.84
C ARG A 7 10.05 3.61 -4.57
N PRO A 8 10.65 3.43 -3.39
CA PRO A 8 9.88 3.43 -2.15
C PRO A 8 9.22 4.80 -1.93
N VAL A 9 8.06 4.77 -1.28
CA VAL A 9 7.41 5.95 -0.75
C VAL A 9 7.75 6.04 0.73
N ARG A 10 8.34 7.16 1.13
CA ARG A 10 8.53 7.49 2.54
C ARG A 10 7.35 8.30 3.03
N ILE A 11 6.72 7.81 4.08
CA ILE A 11 5.71 8.51 4.89
C ILE A 11 6.41 8.92 6.17
N ARG A 12 6.65 10.22 6.37
CA ARG A 12 7.33 10.69 7.58
C ARG A 12 6.48 10.49 8.83
N ALA A 13 7.12 10.43 9.98
CA ALA A 13 6.43 10.43 11.27
C ALA A 13 5.38 11.57 11.35
N GLY A 14 4.17 11.25 11.79
CA GLY A 14 3.05 12.19 11.89
C GLY A 14 2.40 12.65 10.57
N ALA A 15 2.86 12.17 9.40
CA ALA A 15 2.37 12.66 8.11
C ALA A 15 0.93 12.22 7.76
N LEU A 16 0.38 11.22 8.47
CA LEU A 16 -1.00 10.74 8.31
C LEU A 16 -1.96 11.36 9.33
N GLY A 17 -1.50 12.34 10.11
CA GLY A 17 -2.30 12.96 11.18
C GLY A 17 -2.14 12.27 12.54
N ALA A 18 -2.55 12.96 13.62
CA ALA A 18 -2.57 12.45 14.99
C ALA A 18 -1.26 11.79 15.50
N GLY A 19 -0.10 12.17 14.95
CA GLY A 19 1.20 11.56 15.30
C GLY A 19 1.49 10.22 14.60
N VAL A 20 0.72 9.86 13.58
CA VAL A 20 0.84 8.62 12.80
C VAL A 20 1.54 8.88 11.46
N PRO A 21 2.47 8.01 11.00
CA PRO A 21 3.09 6.92 11.76
C PRO A 21 3.96 7.48 12.91
N GLU A 22 4.23 6.66 13.92
CA GLU A 22 5.08 7.03 15.07
C GLU A 22 6.54 7.25 14.67
N ARG A 23 6.97 6.60 13.58
CA ARG A 23 8.29 6.75 12.97
C ARG A 23 8.16 6.68 11.45
N ASP A 24 9.15 7.19 10.73
CA ASP A 24 9.18 7.13 9.26
C ASP A 24 8.89 5.70 8.78
N LEU A 25 7.96 5.58 7.84
CA LEU A 25 7.56 4.33 7.22
C LEU A 25 7.98 4.37 5.75
N LEU A 26 8.80 3.39 5.31
CA LEU A 26 9.12 3.17 3.91
C LEU A 26 8.31 1.98 3.39
N VAL A 27 7.54 2.21 2.34
CA VAL A 27 6.70 1.18 1.72
C VAL A 27 6.86 1.17 0.20
N SER A 28 6.41 0.09 -0.44
CA SER A 28 6.30 0.07 -1.89
C SER A 28 5.22 1.05 -2.36
N PRO A 29 5.31 1.59 -3.59
CA PRO A 29 4.31 2.50 -4.16
C PRO A 29 2.87 2.02 -4.11
N ASN A 30 2.66 0.71 -4.23
CA ASN A 30 1.33 0.12 -4.29
C ASN A 30 0.80 -0.32 -2.92
N HIS A 31 1.64 -0.36 -1.88
CA HIS A 31 1.24 -0.73 -0.53
C HIS A 31 0.17 0.24 -0.02
N ARG A 32 -0.90 -0.31 0.56
CA ARG A 32 -2.02 0.48 1.05
C ARG A 32 -1.88 0.80 2.53
N VAL A 33 -2.17 2.06 2.82
CA VAL A 33 -2.30 2.61 4.17
C VAL A 33 -3.77 2.87 4.42
N LEU A 34 -4.25 2.54 5.61
CA LEU A 34 -5.62 2.79 6.02
C LEU A 34 -5.75 4.22 6.51
N LEU A 35 -6.63 4.99 5.90
CA LEU A 35 -7.03 6.31 6.35
C LEU A 35 -8.39 6.20 7.06
N LEU A 36 -8.53 6.93 8.16
CA LEU A 36 -9.75 7.02 8.96
C LEU A 36 -10.50 8.32 8.63
N GLY A 37 -11.81 8.35 8.84
CA GLY A 37 -12.73 9.37 8.35
C GLY A 37 -12.47 10.83 8.80
N ASP A 38 -11.60 11.05 9.79
CA ASP A 38 -11.13 12.37 10.18
C ASP A 38 -9.92 12.86 9.34
N HIS A 39 -9.43 12.03 8.42
CA HIS A 39 -8.33 12.38 7.54
C HIS A 39 -8.81 13.44 6.52
N PRO A 40 -8.04 14.53 6.28
CA PRO A 40 -8.43 15.66 5.43
C PRO A 40 -8.80 15.31 3.98
N THR A 41 -8.54 14.08 3.55
CA THR A 41 -8.76 13.59 2.19
C THR A 41 -9.99 12.70 2.05
N LEU A 42 -10.76 12.47 3.12
CA LEU A 42 -11.95 11.61 3.09
C LEU A 42 -13.24 12.43 3.18
N GLU A 43 -14.23 12.02 2.39
CA GLU A 43 -15.53 12.71 2.32
C GLU A 43 -16.50 12.31 3.46
N ALA A 44 -16.21 11.24 4.21
CA ALA A 44 -17.08 10.73 5.26
C ALA A 44 -16.33 10.40 6.56
N ALA A 45 -16.87 10.89 7.69
CA ALA A 45 -16.27 10.83 9.03
C ALA A 45 -16.13 9.41 9.62
N GLU A 46 -16.80 8.41 9.04
CA GLU A 46 -16.73 7.00 9.45
C GLU A 46 -16.03 6.11 8.42
N ALA A 47 -15.46 6.69 7.36
CA ALA A 47 -14.84 5.90 6.30
C ALA A 47 -13.48 5.35 6.73
N GLU A 48 -13.36 4.02 6.76
CA GLU A 48 -12.08 3.32 6.78
C GLU A 48 -11.72 2.92 5.35
N VAL A 49 -10.70 3.56 4.78
CA VAL A 49 -10.34 3.33 3.38
C VAL A 49 -8.86 3.11 3.17
N PHE A 50 -8.55 2.09 2.40
CA PHE A 50 -7.19 1.81 1.97
C PHE A 50 -6.81 2.66 0.75
N VAL A 51 -5.74 3.43 0.89
CA VAL A 51 -5.15 4.25 -0.18
C VAL A 51 -3.71 3.79 -0.43
N SER A 52 -3.35 3.54 -1.69
CA SER A 52 -1.98 3.19 -2.05
C SER A 52 -1.02 4.36 -1.81
N ALA A 53 0.19 4.08 -1.32
CA ALA A 53 1.17 5.10 -0.94
C ALA A 53 1.54 6.06 -2.08
N HIS A 54 1.60 5.60 -3.34
CA HIS A 54 1.89 6.47 -4.48
C HIS A 54 0.81 7.53 -4.73
N HIS A 55 -0.45 7.26 -4.38
CA HIS A 55 -1.51 8.27 -4.47
C HIS A 55 -1.32 9.36 -3.40
N LEU A 56 -0.66 9.05 -2.29
CA LEU A 56 -0.39 10.03 -1.22
C LEU A 56 0.86 10.89 -1.50
N VAL A 57 1.64 10.58 -2.52
CA VAL A 57 2.84 11.36 -2.88
C VAL A 57 2.43 12.79 -3.24
N GLY A 58 3.12 13.77 -2.64
CA GLY A 58 2.82 15.20 -2.80
C GLY A 58 2.02 15.78 -1.64
N THR A 59 1.44 14.94 -0.78
CA THR A 59 0.94 15.39 0.53
C THR A 59 2.11 15.73 1.47
N ARG A 60 1.85 16.57 2.48
CA ARG A 60 2.89 17.05 3.39
C ARG A 60 3.55 15.88 4.13
N GLY A 61 4.85 15.70 3.91
CA GLY A 61 5.63 14.66 4.58
C GLY A 61 5.70 13.33 3.84
N ILE A 62 5.00 13.17 2.71
CA ILE A 62 4.96 11.93 1.93
C ILE A 62 5.58 12.13 0.55
N ALA A 63 6.62 11.35 0.23
CA ALA A 63 7.35 11.47 -1.02
C ALA A 63 7.96 10.15 -1.49
N SER A 64 8.09 9.99 -2.81
CA SER A 64 8.98 8.97 -3.37
C SER A 64 10.44 9.33 -3.06
N VAL A 65 11.25 8.33 -2.73
CA VAL A 65 12.66 8.51 -2.33
C VAL A 65 13.61 7.72 -3.22
N ASP A 66 14.77 8.33 -3.49
CA ASP A 66 15.85 7.72 -4.24
C ASP A 66 16.69 6.86 -3.30
N VAL A 67 16.81 5.57 -3.64
CA VAL A 67 17.66 4.62 -2.92
C VAL A 67 18.52 3.85 -3.93
N THR A 68 19.66 3.33 -3.48
CA THR A 68 20.54 2.49 -4.30
C THR A 68 19.96 1.09 -4.47
N GLU A 69 19.34 0.56 -3.41
CA GLU A 69 18.73 -0.75 -3.35
C GLU A 69 17.51 -0.71 -2.41
N VAL A 70 16.52 -1.56 -2.67
CA VAL A 70 15.35 -1.73 -1.81
C VAL A 70 14.92 -3.20 -1.83
N THR A 71 14.51 -3.72 -0.68
CA THR A 71 13.89 -5.03 -0.55
C THR A 71 12.45 -4.85 -0.07
N TYR A 72 11.48 -5.38 -0.83
CA TYR A 72 10.08 -5.39 -0.42
C TYR A 72 9.71 -6.75 0.13
N LEU A 73 9.26 -6.77 1.38
CA LEU A 73 8.78 -7.97 2.05
C LEU A 73 7.26 -7.98 1.99
N HIS A 74 6.70 -9.03 1.38
CA HIS A 74 5.28 -9.28 1.34
C HIS A 74 4.97 -10.48 2.24
N PHE A 75 4.04 -10.31 3.17
CA PHE A 75 3.49 -11.41 3.96
C PHE A 75 1.98 -11.45 3.76
N MET A 76 1.44 -12.65 3.69
CA MET A 76 0.04 -12.91 3.40
C MET A 76 -0.57 -13.71 4.55
N CYS A 77 -1.86 -13.49 4.80
CA CYS A 77 -2.67 -14.25 5.75
C CYS A 77 -3.79 -14.98 4.99
N ASP A 78 -4.51 -15.89 5.65
CA ASP A 78 -5.67 -16.58 5.08
C ASP A 78 -6.75 -15.61 4.55
N ARG A 79 -6.80 -14.41 5.12
CA ARG A 79 -7.64 -13.27 4.70
C ARG A 79 -6.78 -12.04 4.47
N HIS A 80 -7.32 -11.05 3.76
CA HIS A 80 -6.73 -9.73 3.74
C HIS A 80 -6.95 -9.07 5.11
N GLU A 81 -5.87 -8.62 5.75
CA GLU A 81 -5.89 -8.13 7.14
C GLU A 81 -5.40 -6.69 7.20
N VAL A 82 -5.86 -5.97 8.22
CA VAL A 82 -5.30 -4.69 8.64
C VAL A 82 -4.19 -4.97 9.64
N VAL A 83 -3.01 -4.41 9.43
CA VAL A 83 -1.82 -4.64 10.25
C VAL A 83 -1.24 -3.33 10.74
N LEU A 84 -0.57 -3.34 11.90
CA LEU A 84 0.04 -2.14 12.47
C LEU A 84 1.52 -2.05 12.09
N SER A 85 1.87 -1.05 11.28
CA SER A 85 3.22 -0.79 10.76
C SER A 85 3.71 0.56 11.25
N ASN A 86 4.67 0.57 12.17
CA ASN A 86 5.23 1.82 12.73
C ASN A 86 4.14 2.75 13.31
N GLY A 87 3.10 2.18 13.93
CA GLY A 87 1.95 2.93 14.47
C GLY A 87 0.90 3.35 13.42
N ALA A 88 1.13 3.10 12.13
CA ALA A 88 0.14 3.31 11.07
C ALA A 88 -0.56 2.00 10.70
N TRP A 89 -1.87 2.06 10.48
CA TRP A 89 -2.64 0.94 9.95
C TRP A 89 -2.36 0.75 8.46
N THR A 90 -1.94 -0.44 8.06
CA THR A 90 -1.62 -0.80 6.67
C THR A 90 -2.21 -2.15 6.32
N GLU A 91 -1.98 -2.61 5.09
CA GLU A 91 -2.51 -3.88 4.61
C GLU A 91 -1.51 -5.05 4.77
N SER A 92 -2.03 -6.28 4.95
CA SER A 92 -1.29 -7.50 4.58
C SER A 92 -1.29 -7.67 3.05
N PHE A 93 -0.41 -8.51 2.50
CA PHE A 93 -0.35 -8.68 1.06
C PHE A 93 -1.63 -9.30 0.52
N ARG A 94 -2.31 -8.55 -0.35
CA ARG A 94 -3.41 -9.07 -1.16
C ARG A 94 -2.94 -9.34 -2.59
N PRO A 95 -2.90 -10.60 -3.04
CA PRO A 95 -2.61 -10.89 -4.43
C PRO A 95 -3.67 -10.25 -5.33
N SER A 96 -3.23 -9.60 -6.40
CA SER A 96 -4.07 -9.06 -7.46
C SER A 96 -3.25 -9.07 -8.75
N PRO A 97 -3.88 -9.05 -9.94
CA PRO A 97 -3.13 -9.01 -11.20
C PRO A 97 -2.09 -7.88 -11.24
N THR A 98 -2.44 -6.69 -10.72
CA THR A 98 -1.52 -5.55 -10.61
C THR A 98 -0.43 -5.75 -9.56
N ALA A 99 -0.75 -6.33 -8.40
CA ALA A 99 0.25 -6.62 -7.37
C ALA A 99 1.31 -7.61 -7.87
N LEU A 100 0.90 -8.56 -8.72
CA LEU A 100 1.81 -9.54 -9.31
C LEU A 100 2.68 -8.97 -10.45
N GLN A 101 2.34 -7.82 -11.04
CA GLN A 101 3.19 -7.17 -12.05
C GLN A 101 4.47 -6.54 -11.47
N GLY A 102 4.46 -6.19 -10.18
CA GLY A 102 5.63 -5.64 -9.48
C GLY A 102 6.55 -6.71 -8.87
N VAL A 103 6.18 -7.98 -8.99
CA VAL A 103 6.91 -9.13 -8.47
C VAL A 103 7.71 -9.72 -9.62
N SER A 104 9.01 -10.00 -9.42
CA SER A 104 9.81 -10.67 -10.45
C SER A 104 9.16 -12.00 -10.86
N GLU A 105 9.31 -12.44 -12.11
CA GLU A 105 8.77 -13.75 -12.56
C GLU A 105 9.21 -14.89 -11.62
N ARG A 106 10.46 -14.87 -11.15
CA ARG A 106 10.97 -15.85 -10.16
C ARG A 106 10.22 -15.79 -8.83
N SER A 107 9.98 -14.59 -8.29
CA SER A 107 9.24 -14.43 -7.03
C SER A 107 7.75 -14.73 -7.21
N ARG A 108 7.20 -14.54 -8.43
CA ARG A 108 5.84 -14.92 -8.80
C ARG A 108 5.70 -16.44 -8.86
N GLU A 109 6.65 -17.13 -9.49
CA GLU A 109 6.74 -18.59 -9.53
C GLU A 109 6.91 -19.18 -8.12
N GLU A 110 7.78 -18.59 -7.29
CA GLU A 110 7.95 -19.00 -5.89
C GLU A 110 6.65 -18.80 -5.09
N LEU A 111 6.00 -17.64 -5.23
CA LEU A 111 4.71 -17.35 -4.58
C LEU A 111 3.61 -18.31 -5.04
N LEU A 112 3.56 -18.67 -6.33
CA LEU A 112 2.63 -19.67 -6.88
C LEU A 112 3.01 -21.12 -6.49
N THR A 113 4.27 -21.38 -6.13
CA THR A 113 4.71 -22.69 -5.64
C THR A 113 4.33 -22.87 -4.18
N ILE A 114 4.49 -21.84 -3.35
CA ILE A 114 4.12 -21.84 -1.93
C ILE A 114 2.60 -21.78 -1.77
N PHE A 115 1.93 -20.97 -2.61
CA PHE A 115 0.49 -20.76 -2.61
C PHE A 115 -0.11 -21.12 -3.99
N PRO A 116 -0.18 -22.42 -4.34
CA PRO A 116 -0.71 -22.88 -5.63
C PRO A 116 -2.16 -22.47 -5.86
N GLU A 117 -2.92 -22.19 -4.80
CA GLU A 117 -4.24 -21.60 -4.88
C GLU A 117 -4.28 -20.18 -5.47
N LEU A 118 -3.16 -19.47 -5.55
CA LEU A 118 -3.09 -18.17 -6.22
C LEU A 118 -2.93 -18.29 -7.73
N ALA A 119 -2.71 -19.51 -8.24
CA ALA A 119 -2.62 -19.79 -9.66
C ALA A 119 -3.96 -19.53 -10.36
N GLY A 120 -3.92 -18.70 -11.41
CA GLY A 120 -5.08 -18.25 -12.18
C GLY A 120 -5.57 -16.85 -11.76
N GLU A 121 -5.77 -15.98 -12.77
CA GLU A 121 -6.23 -14.59 -12.60
C GLU A 121 -7.53 -14.48 -11.77
N MET A 122 -8.33 -15.56 -11.76
CA MET A 122 -9.62 -15.68 -11.09
C MET A 122 -9.57 -15.86 -9.57
N ARG A 123 -8.42 -16.24 -8.96
CA ARG A 123 -8.32 -16.39 -7.49
C ARG A 123 -7.66 -15.20 -6.80
N ALA A 124 -6.72 -14.51 -7.46
CA ALA A 124 -6.20 -13.22 -6.99
C ALA A 124 -7.33 -12.17 -6.81
N GLY A 125 -8.41 -12.24 -7.60
CA GLY A 125 -9.59 -11.40 -7.42
C GLY A 125 -10.58 -11.84 -6.33
N ARG A 126 -10.42 -13.03 -5.71
CA ARG A 126 -11.40 -13.59 -4.75
C ARG A 126 -11.14 -13.20 -3.30
N ILE A 127 -9.94 -12.77 -2.95
CA ILE A 127 -9.65 -12.31 -1.60
C ILE A 127 -10.25 -10.91 -1.47
N ALA A 128 -11.40 -10.83 -0.80
CA ALA A 128 -12.04 -9.57 -0.49
C ALA A 128 -11.08 -8.70 0.35
N PRO A 129 -10.98 -7.39 0.06
CA PRO A 129 -10.12 -6.54 0.86
C PRO A 129 -10.74 -6.36 2.26
N ALA A 130 -9.91 -6.43 3.31
CA ALA A 130 -10.29 -6.10 4.68
C ALA A 130 -11.09 -4.79 4.82
N ARG A 131 -10.80 -3.79 3.97
CA ARG A 131 -11.48 -2.49 3.93
C ARG A 131 -11.69 -2.01 2.51
N GLN A 132 -12.57 -1.03 2.35
CA GLN A 132 -12.81 -0.40 1.06
C GLN A 132 -11.50 0.15 0.50
N THR A 133 -11.26 -0.08 -0.79
CA THR A 133 -10.06 0.39 -1.47
C THR A 133 -10.41 1.59 -2.32
N PHE A 134 -9.73 2.72 -2.11
CA PHE A 134 -9.84 3.86 -3.02
C PHE A 134 -8.67 3.87 -4.00
N ASN A 135 -8.99 3.98 -5.29
CA ASN A 135 -8.01 4.19 -6.35
C ASN A 135 -8.29 5.58 -6.93
N LEU A 136 -7.58 6.60 -6.46
CA LEU A 136 -7.84 7.97 -6.93
C LEU A 136 -7.27 8.17 -8.34
N PRO A 137 -8.04 8.69 -9.30
CA PRO A 137 -7.48 9.21 -10.53
C PRO A 137 -6.79 10.54 -10.24
N LYS A 138 -5.54 10.51 -9.74
CA LYS A 138 -4.68 11.66 -9.40
C LYS A 138 -5.34 12.69 -8.46
N PHE A 139 -4.77 12.89 -7.27
CA PHE A 139 -5.06 14.07 -6.44
C PHE A 139 -4.63 15.37 -7.14
N GLY A 140 -5.45 15.84 -8.09
CA GLY A 140 -5.42 17.20 -8.58
C GLY A 140 -6.31 18.03 -7.68
N ASN A 141 -5.70 18.86 -6.85
CA ASN A 141 -6.33 19.95 -6.10
C ASN A 141 -7.24 19.54 -4.93
N LEU A 142 -6.66 19.13 -3.79
CA LEU A 142 -7.17 19.59 -2.51
C LEU A 142 -6.13 20.53 -1.90
N ARG A 143 -6.49 21.82 -1.88
CA ARG A 143 -5.77 22.84 -1.11
C ARG A 143 -6.05 22.60 0.38
N ALA A 144 -5.02 22.91 1.16
CA ALA A 144 -4.94 22.82 2.62
C ALA A 144 -6.14 23.42 3.37
#